data_AF-A0A0K8JHQ4-F1
#
_entry.id   AF-A0A0K8JHQ4-F1
#
_cell.length_a   1.000
_cell.length_b   1.000
_cell.length_c   1.000
_cell.angle_alpha   90.00
_cell.angle_beta   90.00
_cell.angle_gamma   90.00
#
_symmetry.space_group_name_H-M   'P 1'
#
loop_
_entity.id
_entity.type
_entity.pdbx_description
1 polymer ?
#
loop_
_entity_poly.entity_id
_entity_poly.type
_entity_poly.pdbx_seq_one_letter_code
_entity_poly.pdbx_strand_id
1 'polypeptide(L)' 'MLKIIETQCEYFKNPIGIDNKTPRFSWKLLSEATSTYQKAYQVIVKDENRVVWDSGRVESGDTAG' A
#
# COMPACT_ATOMS: atom_id res chain seq x y z
N MET A 1 -2.75 -6.86 -17.59
CA MET A 1 -3.49 -6.78 -16.30
C MET A 1 -2.72 -5.91 -15.31
N LEU A 2 -3.37 -5.04 -14.51
CA LEU A 2 -2.71 -4.28 -13.43
C LEU A 2 -2.68 -5.11 -12.14
N LYS A 3 -1.51 -5.20 -11.49
CA LYS A 3 -1.30 -5.92 -10.23
C LYS A 3 -0.48 -5.08 -9.25
N ILE A 4 -0.73 -5.27 -7.96
CA ILE A 4 0.12 -4.78 -6.88
C ILE A 4 1.14 -5.87 -6.55
N ILE A 5 2.42 -5.51 -6.49
CA ILE A 5 3.52 -6.40 -6.10
C ILE A 5 4.41 -5.69 -5.07
N GLU A 6 5.24 -6.48 -4.37
CA GLU A 6 6.24 -5.96 -3.42
C GLU A 6 5.69 -4.95 -2.40
N THR A 7 4.65 -5.33 -1.67
CA THR A 7 4.12 -4.52 -0.57
C THR A 7 5.11 -4.50 0.60
N GLN A 8 5.37 -3.31 1.14
CA GLN A 8 6.28 -3.10 2.26
C GLN A 8 5.65 -2.20 3.33
N CYS A 9 6.14 -2.35 4.55
CA CYS A 9 5.90 -1.44 5.67
C CYS A 9 7.26 -0.98 6.18
N GLU A 10 7.48 0.34 6.29
CA GLU A 10 8.78 0.93 6.64
C GLU A 10 9.94 0.37 5.80
N TYR A 11 9.72 0.20 4.49
CA TYR A 11 10.68 -0.39 3.53
C TYR A 11 11.04 -1.87 3.74
N PHE A 12 10.39 -2.54 4.70
CA PHE A 12 10.60 -3.96 4.99
C PHE A 12 9.41 -4.81 4.55
N LYS A 13 9.69 -6.07 4.19
CA LYS A 13 8.66 -7.08 3.92
C LYS A 13 8.28 -7.76 5.23
N ASN A 14 7.01 -7.63 5.64
CA ASN A 14 6.45 -8.22 6.87
C ASN A 14 7.30 -7.93 8.13
N PRO A 15 7.60 -6.66 8.44
CA PRO A 15 8.41 -6.33 9.60
C PRO A 15 7.71 -6.69 10.92
N ILE A 16 8.51 -6.94 11.95
CA ILE A 16 8.09 -7.12 13.33
C ILE A 16 8.79 -6.05 14.17
N GLY A 17 8.09 -5.47 15.15
CA GLY A 17 8.67 -4.46 16.04
C GLY A 17 8.74 -3.05 15.44
N ILE A 18 7.72 -2.65 14.67
CA ILE A 18 7.61 -1.26 14.20
C ILE A 18 7.03 -0.40 15.32
N ASP A 19 7.84 0.53 15.83
CA ASP A 19 7.43 1.51 16.85
C ASP A 19 6.88 2.81 16.27
N ASN A 20 7.03 3.03 14.96
CA ASN A 20 6.47 4.20 14.28
C ASN A 20 4.94 4.17 14.37
N LYS A 21 4.35 5.24 14.93
CA LYS A 21 2.89 5.36 15.11
C LYS A 21 2.14 5.64 13.81
N THR A 22 2.83 6.12 12.79
CA THR A 22 2.29 6.36 11.44
C THR A 22 3.17 5.63 10.43
N PRO A 23 3.10 4.29 10.37
CA PRO A 23 3.97 3.50 9.52
C PRO A 23 3.73 3.82 8.05
N ARG A 24 4.82 3.83 7.30
CA ARG A 24 4.86 4.08 5.87
C ARG A 24 4.59 2.82 5.08
N PHE A 25 3.65 2.90 4.14
CA PHE A 25 3.30 1.79 3.27
C PHE A 25 3.72 2.10 1.85
N SER A 26 4.30 1.10 1.19
CA SER A 26 4.68 1.21 -0.22
C SER A 26 4.35 -0.06 -0.98
N TRP A 27 4.15 0.11 -2.28
CA TRP A 27 3.89 -0.97 -3.22
C TRP A 27 4.40 -0.63 -4.60
N LYS A 28 4.55 -1.65 -5.44
CA LYS A 28 4.86 -1.48 -6.86
C LYS A 28 3.67 -1.91 -7.71
N LEU A 29 3.51 -1.25 -8.85
CA LEU A 29 2.52 -1.60 -9.86
C LEU A 29 3.20 -2.42 -10.96
N LEU A 30 2.59 -3.56 -11.29
CA LEU A 30 2.97 -4.38 -12.44
C LEU A 30 1.85 -4.33 -13.46
N SER A 31 2.17 -3.94 -14.69
CA SER A 31 1.22 -3.88 -15.80
C SER A 31 1.91 -4.33 -17.09
N GLU A 32 1.15 -5.03 -17.93
CA GLU A 32 1.57 -5.38 -19.30
C GLU A 32 1.34 -4.23 -20.28
N ALA A 33 0.53 -3.23 -19.90
CA ALA A 33 0.22 -2.07 -20.72
C ALA A 33 1.22 -0.94 -20.45
N THR A 34 1.68 -0.29 -21.53
CA THR A 34 2.47 0.94 -21.45
C THR A 34 1.65 2.10 -20.91
N SER A 35 2.32 3.11 -20.37
CA SER A 35 1.68 4.33 -19.84
C SER A 35 0.63 4.07 -18.76
N THR A 36 0.78 2.98 -18.01
CA THR A 36 -0.07 2.70 -16.84
C THR A 36 0.37 3.57 -15.67
N TYR A 37 -0.57 4.25 -15.02
CA TYR A 37 -0.31 5.06 -13.83
C TYR A 37 -1.44 4.90 -12.82
N GLN A 38 -1.14 5.17 -11.55
CA GLN A 38 -2.12 5.16 -10.47
C GLN A 38 -2.93 6.44 -10.48
N LYS A 39 -4.26 6.33 -10.36
CA LYS A 39 -5.15 7.49 -10.13
C LYS A 39 -5.57 7.63 -8.67
N ALA A 40 -5.72 6.50 -7.99
CA ALA A 40 -6.13 6.44 -6.61
C ALA A 40 -5.61 5.15 -5.95
N TYR A 41 -5.58 5.16 -4.62
CA TYR A 41 -5.31 3.98 -3.80
C TYR A 41 -6.30 3.86 -2.64
N GLN A 42 -6.36 2.69 -2.03
CA GLN A 42 -7.02 2.45 -0.74
C GLN A 42 -6.21 1.40 0.03
N VAL A 43 -5.85 1.72 1.27
CA VAL A 43 -5.13 0.82 2.18
C VAL A 43 -6.07 0.42 3.31
N ILE A 44 -6.23 -0.89 3.51
CA ILE A 44 -7.04 -1.46 4.59
C ILE A 44 -6.10 -2.23 5.51
N VAL A 45 -6.04 -1.83 6.77
CA VAL A 45 -5.27 -2.52 7.81
C VAL A 45 -6.24 -3.29 8.68
N LYS A 46 -5.93 -4.57 8.86
CA LYS A 46 -6.72 -5.49 9.68
C LYS A 46 -5.86 -6.06 10.80
N ASP A 47 -6.47 -6.15 11.97
CA ASP A 47 -6.02 -7.04 13.04
C ASP A 47 -6.86 -8.30 12.94
N GLU A 48 -6.23 -9.39 12.48
CA GLU A 48 -6.92 -10.61 12.05
C GLU A 48 -8.07 -10.33 11.07
N ASN A 49 -9.32 -10.48 11.52
CA ASN A 49 -10.53 -10.26 10.73
C ASN A 49 -11.17 -8.88 10.95
N ARG A 50 -10.64 -8.09 11.88
CA ARG A 50 -11.18 -6.77 12.24
C ARG A 50 -10.45 -5.67 11.48
N VAL A 51 -11.19 -4.83 10.76
CA VAL A 51 -10.63 -3.60 10.21
C VAL A 51 -10.30 -2.65 11.36
N VAL A 52 -9.03 -2.27 11.48
CA VAL A 52 -8.55 -1.31 12.48
C VAL A 52 -8.29 0.07 11.86
N TRP A 53 -8.06 0.11 10.54
CA TRP A 53 -7.94 1.35 9.78
C TRP A 53 -8.26 1.12 8.30
N ASP A 54 -8.87 2.12 7.68
CA ASP A 54 -9.15 2.18 6.25
C ASP A 54 -8.86 3.62 5.80
N SER A 55 -7.99 3.79 4.82
CA SER A 55 -7.71 5.11 4.24
C SER A 55 -8.90 5.69 3.49
N GLY A 56 -9.88 4.85 3.12
CA GLY A 56 -10.82 5.13 2.06
C GLY A 56 -10.11 5.26 0.71
N ARG A 57 -10.86 5.64 -0.32
CA ARG A 57 -10.28 5.93 -1.63
C ARG A 57 -9.59 7.29 -1.61
N VAL A 58 -8.27 7.28 -1.75
CA VAL A 58 -7.42 8.48 -1.82
C VAL A 58 -7.08 8.77 -3.27
N GLU A 59 -7.42 9.96 -3.78
CA GLU A 59 -7.08 10.44 -5.13
C GLU A 59 -5.61 10.89 -5.16
N SER A 60 -4.70 9.94 -5.34
CA SER A 60 -3.26 10.21 -5.49
C SER A 60 -2.57 9.16 -6.38
N GLY A 61 -1.55 9.63 -7.11
CA GLY A 61 -0.64 8.80 -7.88
C GLY A 61 0.48 8.16 -7.04
N ASP A 62 0.57 8.47 -5.75
CA ASP A 62 1.66 8.03 -4.89
C ASP A 62 1.60 6.52 -4.62
N THR A 63 2.72 5.83 -4.83
CA THR A 63 2.86 4.39 -4.53
C THR A 63 3.84 4.12 -3.38
N ALA A 64 4.47 5.17 -2.86
CA ALA A 64 5.35 5.13 -1.69
C ALA A 64 5.11 6.40 -0.88
N GLY A 65 4.77 6.23 0.40
CA GLY A 65 4.60 7.31 1.37
C GLY A 65 5.26 6.94 2.67
#